data_AF-A0AAW9QK77-F1
#
_entry.id   AF-A0AAW9QK77-F1
#
_cell.length_a   1.000
_cell.length_b   1.000
_cell.length_c   1.000
_cell.angle_alpha   90.00
_cell.angle_beta   90.00
_cell.angle_gamma   90.00
#
_symmetry.space_group_name_H-M   'P 1'
#
loop_
_entity.id
_entity.type
_entity.pdbx_description
1 polymer ?
#
loop_
_entity_poly.entity_id
_entity_poly.type
_entity_poly.pdbx_seq_one_letter_code
_entity_poly.pdbx_strand_id
1 'polypeptide(L)'
;MLIKSILFTAMILLCLAFYLPALADGFPNNPNPRALSIGQRVIWNYQARSDFEEVRKIPAEVVRLGSKRVRIKVRQKNGEFVHRWVSESKLEIRVP
;
A
#
# COMPACT_ATOMS: atom_id res chain seq x y z
N MET A 1 -27.15 13.92 -40.85
CA MET A 1 -26.25 14.60 -39.89
C MET A 1 -26.51 14.22 -38.44
N LEU A 2 -27.78 14.09 -37.99
CA LEU A 2 -28.12 13.69 -36.61
C LEU A 2 -27.53 12.35 -36.16
N ILE A 3 -27.68 11.28 -36.97
CA ILE A 3 -27.18 9.92 -36.64
C ILE A 3 -25.67 9.90 -36.42
N LYS A 4 -24.93 10.69 -37.22
CA LYS A 4 -23.47 10.78 -37.15
C LYS A 4 -23.02 11.53 -35.89
N SER A 5 -23.77 12.54 -35.47
CA SER A 5 -23.55 13.24 -34.20
C SER A 5 -23.86 12.34 -33.00
N ILE A 6 -24.95 11.56 -33.05
CA ILE A 6 -25.32 10.63 -31.97
C ILE A 6 -24.22 9.56 -31.79
N LEU A 7 -23.70 9.00 -32.89
CA LEU A 7 -22.61 8.03 -32.82
C LEU A 7 -21.35 8.63 -32.18
N PHE A 8 -21.02 9.87 -32.52
CA PHE A 8 -19.83 10.56 -32.00
C PHE A 8 -19.96 10.81 -30.50
N THR A 9 -21.12 11.26 -30.04
CA THR A 9 -21.41 11.44 -28.60
C THR A 9 -21.38 10.11 -27.84
N ALA A 10 -21.93 9.05 -28.42
CA ALA A 10 -21.92 7.71 -27.81
C ALA A 10 -20.49 7.15 -27.67
N MET A 11 -19.64 7.36 -28.67
CA MET A 11 -18.23 6.93 -28.62
C MET A 11 -17.45 7.65 -27.53
N ILE A 12 -17.67 8.96 -27.35
CA ILE A 12 -17.02 9.74 -26.29
C ILE A 12 -17.46 9.26 -24.90
N LEU A 13 -18.76 9.03 -24.70
CA LEU A 13 -19.29 8.51 -23.44
C LEU A 13 -18.72 7.13 -23.11
N LEU A 14 -18.56 6.28 -24.13
CA LEU A 14 -17.98 4.94 -23.97
C LEU A 14 -16.50 5.04 -23.57
N CYS A 15 -15.70 5.85 -24.28
CA CYS A 15 -14.29 6.08 -23.93
C CYS A 15 -14.16 6.63 -22.51
N LEU A 16 -15.04 7.55 -22.11
CA LEU A 16 -15.04 8.13 -20.77
C LEU A 16 -15.39 7.07 -19.71
N ALA A 17 -16.39 6.23 -19.96
CA ALA A 17 -16.78 5.13 -19.07
C ALA A 17 -15.64 4.13 -18.82
N PHE A 18 -14.79 3.87 -19.83
CA PHE A 18 -13.62 3.01 -19.66
C PHE A 18 -12.42 3.71 -18.99
N TYR A 19 -12.31 5.03 -19.11
CA TYR A 19 -11.20 5.81 -18.52
C TYR A 19 -11.45 6.18 -17.04
N LEU A 20 -12.72 6.35 -16.65
CA LEU A 20 -13.16 6.65 -15.29
C LEU A 20 -12.62 5.67 -14.21
N PRO A 21 -12.70 4.34 -14.37
CA PRO A 21 -12.16 3.40 -13.38
C PRO A 21 -10.63 3.49 -13.26
N ALA A 22 -9.90 3.85 -14.34
CA ALA A 22 -8.45 4.01 -14.31
C ALA A 22 -7.97 5.22 -13.49
N LEU A 23 -8.84 6.22 -13.28
CA LEU A 23 -8.59 7.37 -12.40
C LEU A 23 -9.08 7.17 -10.96
N ALA A 24 -9.93 6.17 -10.71
CA ALA A 24 -10.47 5.88 -9.38
C ALA A 24 -9.48 5.14 -8.46
N ASP A 25 -8.45 4.50 -9.02
CA ASP A 25 -7.44 3.74 -8.25
C ASP A 25 -6.36 4.63 -7.56
N GLY A 26 -6.49 5.96 -7.63
CA GLY A 26 -5.40 6.88 -7.31
C GLY A 26 -5.39 7.51 -5.91
N PHE A 27 -6.43 7.35 -5.08
CA PHE A 27 -6.49 8.07 -3.80
C PHE A 27 -6.87 7.16 -2.64
N PRO A 28 -5.99 7.01 -1.61
CA PRO A 28 -6.37 6.35 -0.37
C PRO A 28 -7.39 7.25 0.34
N ASN A 29 -8.67 7.04 0.06
CA ASN A 29 -9.77 7.89 0.54
C ASN A 29 -10.13 7.64 2.02
N ASN A 30 -9.15 7.24 2.83
CA ASN A 30 -9.32 7.06 4.25
C ASN A 30 -8.24 7.84 4.99
N PRO A 31 -8.55 9.03 5.54
CA PRO A 31 -7.67 9.70 6.49
C PRO A 31 -7.77 8.97 7.84
N ASN A 32 -7.51 7.66 7.85
CA ASN A 32 -7.24 6.98 9.09
C ASN A 32 -5.84 7.45 9.49
N PRO A 33 -5.63 8.15 10.61
CA PRO A 33 -4.30 8.60 11.04
C PRO A 33 -3.32 7.42 11.29
N ARG A 34 -3.82 6.19 11.20
CA ARG A 34 -3.06 4.94 11.25
C ARG A 34 -2.88 4.25 9.89
N ALA A 35 -3.32 4.85 8.78
CA ALA A 35 -3.13 4.27 7.46
C ALA A 35 -1.64 4.30 7.09
N LEU A 36 -1.06 3.14 6.82
CA LEU A 36 0.31 3.07 6.34
C LEU A 36 0.42 3.63 4.92
N SER A 37 1.47 4.40 4.67
CA SER A 37 1.83 4.93 3.36
C SER A 37 3.10 4.25 2.81
N ILE A 38 3.23 4.17 1.49
CA ILE A 38 4.47 3.71 0.84
C ILE A 38 5.58 4.73 1.12
N GLY A 39 6.79 4.24 1.43
CA GLY A 39 7.95 5.05 1.84
C GLY A 39 7.97 5.42 3.33
N GLN A 40 6.93 5.05 4.09
CA GLN A 40 6.86 5.34 5.51
C GLN A 40 7.83 4.47 6.31
N ARG A 41 8.56 5.09 7.24
CA ARG A 41 9.40 4.38 8.21
C ARG A 41 8.54 3.85 9.35
N VAL A 42 8.62 2.55 9.58
CA VAL A 42 7.83 1.84 10.59
C VAL A 42 8.75 0.97 11.45
N ILE A 43 8.26 0.57 12.62
CA ILE A 43 8.93 -0.44 13.44
C ILE A 43 8.18 -1.75 13.27
N TRP A 44 8.91 -2.79 12.85
CA TRP A 44 8.40 -4.14 12.80
C TRP A 44 8.65 -4.85 14.13
N ASN A 45 7.57 -5.24 14.79
CA ASN A 45 7.57 -6.07 15.99
C ASN A 45 7.75 -7.55 15.58
N TYR A 46 9.01 -7.98 15.52
CA TYR A 46 9.37 -9.34 15.17
C TYR A 46 9.43 -10.22 16.42
N GLN A 47 8.70 -11.32 16.38
CA GLN A 47 8.77 -12.39 17.38
C GLN A 47 9.23 -13.65 16.64
N ALA A 48 10.34 -14.25 17.07
CA ALA A 48 10.92 -15.41 16.38
C ALA A 48 9.99 -16.63 16.42
N ARG A 49 9.23 -16.75 17.50
CA ARG A 49 8.36 -17.88 17.80
C ARG A 49 7.24 -17.39 18.71
N SER A 50 6.04 -17.95 18.63
CA SER A 50 4.88 -17.43 19.38
C SER A 50 5.02 -17.54 20.90
N ASP A 51 5.83 -18.51 21.34
CA ASP A 51 6.23 -18.81 22.72
C ASP A 51 7.44 -17.97 23.19
N PHE A 52 8.02 -17.14 22.32
CA PHE A 52 9.20 -16.34 22.66
C PHE A 52 8.77 -15.01 23.29
N GLU A 53 9.07 -14.78 24.57
CA GLU A 53 8.65 -13.56 25.28
C GLU A 53 9.24 -12.28 24.70
N GLU A 54 10.42 -12.37 24.06
CA GLU A 54 11.12 -11.21 23.53
C GLU A 54 10.57 -10.80 22.15
N VAL A 55 9.94 -9.62 22.10
CA VAL A 55 9.57 -8.94 20.85
C VAL A 55 10.69 -7.99 20.44
N ARG A 56 11.31 -8.29 19.29
CA ARG A 56 12.37 -7.46 18.71
C ARG A 56 11.78 -6.36 17.85
N LYS A 57 12.16 -5.12 18.14
CA LYS A 57 11.79 -3.94 17.36
C LYS A 57 12.79 -3.71 16.23
N ILE A 58 12.37 -3.91 14.99
CA ILE A 58 13.24 -3.81 13.81
C ILE A 58 12.78 -2.63 12.94
N PRO A 59 13.64 -1.62 12.68
CA PRO A 59 13.28 -0.52 11.79
C PRO A 59 13.14 -1.01 10.36
N ALA A 60 12.07 -0.58 9.70
CA ALA A 60 11.73 -0.98 8.34
C ALA A 60 11.07 0.16 7.56
N GLU A 61 10.98 -0.01 6.24
CA GLU A 61 10.32 0.93 5.34
C GLU A 61 9.22 0.21 4.56
N VAL A 62 8.06 0.83 4.42
CA VAL A 62 6.95 0.29 3.64
C VAL A 62 7.26 0.43 2.15
N VAL A 63 7.35 -0.70 1.44
CA VAL A 63 7.59 -0.71 0.00
C VAL A 63 6.28 -0.86 -0.78
N ARG A 64 5.33 -1.62 -0.22
CA ARG A 64 4.06 -1.91 -0.90
C ARG A 64 2.96 -2.22 0.10
N LEU A 65 1.78 -1.67 -0.15
CA LEU A 65 0.56 -2.03 0.57
C LEU A 65 -0.14 -3.17 -0.18
N GLY A 66 -0.52 -4.22 0.54
CA GLY A 66 -1.39 -5.28 0.04
C GLY A 66 -2.64 -5.34 0.90
N SER A 67 -3.67 -6.05 0.43
CA SER A 67 -5.00 -6.06 1.06
C SER A 67 -5.06 -6.61 2.50
N LYS A 68 -4.11 -7.47 2.89
CA LYS A 68 -4.01 -8.03 4.26
C LYS A 68 -2.60 -8.00 4.85
N ARG A 69 -1.62 -7.65 4.02
CA ARG A 69 -0.19 -7.71 4.35
C ARG A 69 0.52 -6.52 3.71
N VAL A 70 1.53 -6.04 4.40
CA VAL A 70 2.38 -4.95 3.96
C VAL A 70 3.75 -5.53 3.61
N ARG A 71 4.31 -5.13 2.47
CA ARG A 71 5.67 -5.46 2.08
C ARG A 71 6.60 -4.41 2.66
N ILE A 72 7.52 -4.84 3.51
CA ILE A 72 8.52 -3.99 4.14
C ILE A 72 9.93 -4.31 3.65
N LYS A 73 10.79 -3.30 3.67
CA LYS A 73 12.24 -3.39 3.45
C LYS A 73 12.96 -3.25 4.78
N VAL A 74 13.78 -4.23 5.11
CA VAL A 74 14.50 -4.31 6.38
C VAL A 74 15.99 -4.36 6.10
N ARG A 75 16.80 -3.64 6.88
CA ARG A 75 18.26 -3.70 6.80
C ARG A 75 18.78 -4.86 7.66
N GLN A 76 19.54 -5.75 7.06
CA GLN A 76 20.26 -6.81 7.75
C GLN A 76 21.57 -6.29 8.36
N LYS A 77 22.16 -7.10 9.25
CA LYS A 77 23.43 -6.77 9.92
C LYS A 77 24.60 -6.59 8.95
N ASN A 78 24.59 -7.30 7.83
CA ASN A 78 25.57 -7.18 6.75
C ASN A 78 25.35 -5.94 5.85
N GLY A 79 24.36 -5.10 6.16
CA GLY A 79 24.03 -3.91 5.38
C GLY A 79 23.09 -4.16 4.20
N GLU A 80 22.81 -5.41 3.85
CA GLU A 80 21.88 -5.76 2.78
C GLU A 80 20.43 -5.49 3.17
N PHE A 81 19.58 -5.27 2.16
CA PHE A 81 18.16 -5.09 2.36
C PHE A 81 17.37 -6.32 1.94
N VAL A 82 16.47 -6.76 2.80
CA VAL A 82 15.55 -7.87 2.52
C VAL A 82 14.12 -7.39 2.52
N HIS A 83 13.33 -7.95 1.61
CA HIS A 83 11.90 -7.70 1.54
C HIS A 83 11.12 -8.79 2.27
N ARG A 84 10.18 -8.39 3.13
CA ARG A 84 9.31 -9.31 3.87
C ARG A 84 7.86 -8.86 3.78
N TRP A 85 6.95 -9.82 3.66
CA TRP A 85 5.52 -9.57 3.80
C TRP A 85 5.12 -9.80 5.25
N VAL A 86 4.53 -8.78 5.87
CA VAL A 86 4.15 -8.80 7.29
C VAL A 86 2.70 -8.33 7.45
N SER A 87 2.07 -8.72 8.57
CA SER A 87 0.75 -8.18 8.92
C SER A 87 0.91 -6.75 9.44
N GLU A 88 -0.03 -5.89 9.07
CA GLU A 88 -0.15 -4.51 9.57
C GLU A 88 -0.22 -4.46 11.11
N SER A 89 -0.85 -5.45 11.75
CA SER A 89 -0.90 -5.58 13.22
C SER A 89 0.48 -5.69 13.90
N LYS A 90 1.52 -6.09 13.16
CA LYS A 90 2.90 -6.20 13.67
C LYS A 90 3.75 -4.97 13.36
N LEU A 91 3.14 -3.91 12.81
CA LEU A 91 3.82 -2.67 12.46
C LEU A 91 3.38 -1.56 13.40
N GLU A 92 4.36 -0.92 14.02
CA GLU A 92 4.17 0.32 14.77
C GLU A 92 4.52 1.50 13.86
N ILE A 93 3.56 2.40 13.67
CA ILE A 93 3.77 3.67 12.98
C ILE A 93 4.53 4.60 13.92
N ARG A 94 5.73 5.03 13.52
CA ARG A 94 6.38 6.19 14.13
C ARG A 94 5.83 7.43 13.47
N VAL A 95 5.01 8.16 14.19
CA VAL A 95 4.66 9.54 13.85
C VAL A 95 5.89 10.40 14.19
N PRO A 96 6.38 11.24 13.26
CA PRO A 96 7.47 12.18 13.54
C PRO A 96 7.07 13.21 14.62
#